data_AF-A0A931YI02-F1
#
_entry.id   AF-A0A931YI02-F1
#
_cell.length_a   1.000
_cell.length_b   1.000
_cell.length_c   1.000
_cell.angle_alpha   90.00
_cell.angle_beta   90.00
_cell.angle_gamma   90.00
#
_symmetry.space_group_name_H-M   'P 1'
#
loop_
_entity.id
_entity.type
_entity.pdbx_description
1 polymer ?
#
loop_
_entity_poly.entity_id
_entity_poly.type
_entity_poly.pdbx_seq_one_letter_code
_entity_poly.pdbx_strand_id
1 'polypeptide(L)' 'MTFPIDIGIFLSELTEPKRCPVCRTKIVVPDPQGVVVKNAILRVSRETGQASAKCPRCKAWVEVPLTYQP' A
#
# COMPACT_ATOMS: atom_id res chain seq x y z
N MET A 1 1.44 35.31 -9.56
CA MET A 1 2.31 34.54 -8.64
C MET A 1 1.91 33.09 -8.78
N THR A 2 2.57 32.36 -9.67
CA THR A 2 2.23 30.99 -10.03
C THR A 2 3.12 30.08 -9.21
N PHE A 3 2.55 29.44 -8.19
CA PHE A 3 3.25 28.39 -7.45
C PHE A 3 3.18 27.12 -8.30
N PRO A 4 4.30 26.55 -8.78
CA PRO A 4 4.28 25.24 -9.38
C PRO A 4 4.02 24.25 -8.24
N ILE A 5 2.81 23.70 -8.17
CA ILE A 5 2.50 22.63 -7.22
C ILE A 5 3.26 21.41 -7.72
N ASP A 6 4.19 20.98 -6.88
CA ASP A 6 5.26 20.03 -7.11
C ASP A 6 4.80 18.71 -7.74
N ILE A 7 5.25 18.46 -8.97
CA ILE A 7 5.36 17.11 -9.58
C ILE A 7 6.12 16.13 -8.64
N GLY A 8 6.91 16.65 -7.68
CA GLY A 8 7.63 15.86 -6.68
C GLY A 8 6.75 15.25 -5.57
N ILE A 9 5.58 15.81 -5.25
CA ILE A 9 4.73 15.31 -4.15
C ILE A 9 3.98 14.03 -4.56
N PHE A 10 3.58 13.93 -5.83
CA PHE A 10 2.79 12.80 -6.34
C PHE A 10 3.58 11.48 -6.43
N LEU A 11 4.91 11.53 -6.53
CA LEU A 11 5.77 10.33 -6.56
C LEU A 11 6.14 9.84 -5.15
N SER A 12 6.21 10.72 -4.14
CA SER A 12 6.59 10.35 -2.78
C SER A 12 5.48 9.64 -1.99
N GLU A 13 4.21 9.93 -2.27
CA GLU A 13 3.10 9.31 -1.52
C GLU A 13 2.84 7.84 -1.89
N LEU A 14 3.28 7.41 -3.08
CA LEU A 14 3.09 6.03 -3.55
C LEU A 14 4.14 5.04 -3.02
N THR A 15 5.17 5.51 -2.32
CA THR A 15 6.37 4.71 -2.02
C THR A 15 6.79 4.70 -0.56
N GLU A 16 5.95 5.10 0.38
CA GLU A 16 6.30 4.92 1.79
C GLU A 16 6.14 3.46 2.25
N PRO A 17 7.19 2.84 2.82
CA PRO A 17 7.11 1.47 3.29
C PRO A 17 6.14 1.32 4.47
N LYS A 18 4.93 0.81 4.19
CA LYS A 18 3.92 0.52 5.21
C LYS A 18 4.27 -0.74 6.00
N ARG A 19 4.11 -0.65 7.32
CA ARG A 19 4.33 -1.75 8.27
C ARG A 19 2.99 -2.24 8.83
N CYS A 20 2.94 -3.52 9.18
CA CYS A 20 1.83 -4.07 9.93
C CYS A 20 1.69 -3.31 11.27
N PRO A 21 0.50 -2.78 11.61
CA PRO A 21 0.31 -2.02 12.84
C PRO A 21 0.47 -2.89 14.09
N VAL A 22 0.29 -4.21 13.96
CA VAL A 22 0.37 -5.18 15.08
C VAL A 22 1.81 -5.60 15.38
N CYS A 23 2.52 -6.14 14.39
CA CYS A 23 3.85 -6.73 14.59
C CYS A 23 5.01 -5.98 13.92
N ARG A 24 4.73 -4.81 13.32
CA ARG A 24 5.70 -3.91 12.67
C ARG A 24 6.48 -4.52 11.48
N THR A 25 6.09 -5.73 11.04
CA THR A 25 6.61 -6.37 9.83
C THR A 25 6.34 -5.48 8.61
N LYS A 26 7.34 -5.28 7.74
CA LYS A 26 7.17 -4.53 6.49
C LYS A 26 6.21 -5.28 5.56
N ILE A 27 5.14 -4.63 5.14
CA ILE A 27 4.10 -5.21 4.27
C ILE A 27 4.19 -4.61 2.88
N VAL A 28 4.27 -3.29 2.79
CA VAL A 28 4.44 -2.55 1.55
C VAL A 28 5.91 -2.14 1.49
N VAL A 29 6.59 -2.52 0.43
CA VAL A 29 8.00 -2.14 0.22
C VAL A 29 8.16 -1.52 -1.18
N PRO A 30 8.95 -0.45 -1.31
CA PRO A 30 9.37 0.05 -2.61
C PRO A 30 10.16 -1.01 -3.35
N ASP A 31 9.99 -1.03 -4.67
CA ASP A 31 10.73 -1.84 -5.62
C ASP A 31 11.13 -0.97 -6.82
N PRO A 32 12.23 -1.24 -7.53
CA PRO A 32 12.63 -0.45 -8.71
C PRO A 32 11.55 -0.35 -9.80
N GLN A 33 10.56 -1.26 -9.82
CA GLN A 33 9.44 -1.24 -10.76
C GLN A 33 8.12 -0.75 -10.13
N GLY A 34 8.13 -0.31 -8.86
CA GLY A 34 6.96 0.23 -8.18
C GLY A 34 6.88 -0.19 -6.71
N VAL A 35 5.81 -0.92 -6.37
CA VAL A 35 5.49 -1.30 -4.99
C VAL A 35 5.22 -2.79 -4.91
N VAL A 36 5.83 -3.45 -3.93
CA VAL A 36 5.56 -4.85 -3.62
C VAL A 36 4.78 -4.96 -2.31
N VAL A 37 3.61 -5.60 -2.39
CA VAL A 37 2.84 -6.02 -1.21
C VAL A 37 3.21 -7.46 -0.86
N LYS A 38 3.86 -7.66 0.28
CA LYS A 38 4.34 -8.98 0.73
C LYS A 38 3.19 -9.86 1.21
N ASN A 39 2.57 -10.65 0.31
CA ASN A 39 1.56 -11.64 0.67
C ASN A 39 1.09 -12.57 -0.45
N ALA A 40 0.41 -13.67 -0.07
CA ALA A 40 -0.34 -14.56 -0.96
C ALA A 40 -1.87 -14.39 -0.88
N ILE A 41 -2.42 -13.70 0.13
CA ILE A 41 -3.88 -13.51 0.29
C ILE A 41 -4.24 -12.01 0.35
N LEU A 42 -5.09 -11.58 -0.59
CA LEU A 42 -5.70 -10.26 -0.62
C LEU A 42 -7.21 -10.38 -0.36
N ARG A 43 -7.75 -9.41 0.39
CA ARG A 43 -9.19 -9.19 0.55
C ARG A 43 -9.52 -7.85 -0.07
N VAL A 44 -10.54 -7.80 -0.91
CA VAL A 44 -10.98 -6.57 -1.59
C VAL A 44 -12.42 -6.28 -1.20
N SER A 45 -12.74 -5.02 -0.84
CA SER A 45 -14.13 -4.56 -0.72
C SER A 45 -14.72 -4.34 -2.11
N ARG A 46 -15.90 -4.89 -2.35
CA ARG A 46 -16.59 -4.73 -3.64
C ARG A 46 -17.14 -3.32 -3.81
N GLU A 47 -17.50 -2.69 -2.70
CA GLU A 47 -18.17 -1.39 -2.65
C GLU A 47 -17.19 -0.24 -2.91
N THR A 48 -15.96 -0.34 -2.37
CA THR A 48 -14.96 0.73 -2.45
C THR A 48 -13.74 0.38 -3.31
N GLY A 49 -13.57 -0.90 -3.67
CA GLY A 49 -12.37 -1.40 -4.34
C GLY A 49 -11.13 -1.47 -3.43
N GLN A 50 -11.23 -1.09 -2.14
CA GLN A 50 -10.11 -1.07 -1.22
C GLN A 50 -9.60 -2.47 -0.91
N ALA A 51 -8.27 -2.64 -0.92
CA ALA A 51 -7.62 -3.91 -0.63
C ALA A 51 -6.96 -3.95 0.75
N SER A 52 -6.99 -5.14 1.36
CA SER A 52 -6.26 -5.49 2.56
C SER A 52 -5.44 -6.76 2.33
N ALA A 53 -4.24 -6.79 2.89
CA ALA A 53 -3.34 -7.92 2.86
C ALA A 53 -3.19 -8.54 4.26
N LYS A 54 -3.26 -9.85 4.37
CA LYS A 54 -2.94 -10.63 5.58
C LYS A 54 -1.43 -10.63 5.94
N CYS A 55 -1.01 -9.96 7.01
CA CYS A 55 0.40 -9.93 7.44
C CYS A 55 1.06 -11.32 7.44
N PRO A 56 2.22 -11.52 6.79
CA PRO A 56 2.85 -12.85 6.71
C PRO A 56 3.36 -13.34 8.07
N ARG A 57 3.64 -12.42 9.02
CA ARG A 57 4.12 -12.75 10.36
C ARG A 57 2.98 -13.02 11.34
N CYS A 58 2.20 -11.99 11.70
CA CYS A 58 1.18 -12.10 12.75
C CYS A 58 -0.23 -12.38 12.24
N LYS A 59 -0.41 -12.54 10.92
CA LYS A 59 -1.67 -12.89 10.27
C LYS A 59 -2.82 -11.87 10.42
N ALA A 60 -2.57 -10.70 11.00
CA ALA A 60 -3.51 -9.58 11.03
C ALA A 60 -3.76 -9.02 9.63
N TRP A 61 -4.96 -8.49 9.37
CA TRP A 61 -5.27 -7.79 8.14
C TRP A 61 -4.73 -6.35 8.17
N VAL A 62 -4.14 -5.91 7.06
CA VAL A 62 -3.53 -4.59 6.92
C VAL A 62 -3.99 -3.99 5.61
N GLU A 63 -4.57 -2.79 5.65
CA GLU A 63 -4.93 -2.04 4.44
C GLU A 63 -3.66 -1.73 3.62
N VAL A 64 -3.72 -1.97 2.32
CA VAL A 64 -2.60 -1.77 1.38
C VAL A 64 -3.02 -0.84 0.25
N PRO A 65 -2.08 -0.10 -0.37
CA PRO A 65 -2.39 0.87 -1.43
C PRO A 65 -2.66 0.17 -2.78
N LEU A 66 -3.57 -0.80 -2.79
CA LEU A 66 -4.08 -1.44 -3.99
C LEU A 66 -5.58 -1.14 -4.08
N THR A 67 -6.02 -0.77 -5.27
CA THR A 67 -7.43 -0.55 -5.57
C THR A 67 -7.82 -1.46 -6.72
N TYR A 68 -8.89 -2.23 -6.55
CA TYR A 68 -9.47 -3.00 -7.64
C TYR A 68 -10.50 -2.14 -8.38
N GLN A 69 -10.30 -1.96 -9.68
CA GLN A 69 -11.30 -1.39 -10.58
C GLN A 69 -11.93 -2.53 -11.38
N PRO A 70 -13.26 -2.72 -11.29
CA PRO A 70 -13.96 -3.78 -12.01
C PRO A 70 -14.00 -3.58 -13.52
#